data_AF-A0AAP2D7C1-F1
#
_entry.id   AF-A0AAP2D7C1-F1
#
_cell.length_a   1.000
_cell.length_b   1.000
_cell.length_c   1.000
_cell.angle_alpha   90.00
_cell.angle_beta   90.00
_cell.angle_gamma   90.00
#
_symmetry.space_group_name_H-M   'P 1'
#
loop_
_entity.id
_entity.type
_entity.pdbx_description
1 polymer ?
#
loop_
_entity_poly.entity_id
_entity_poly.type
_entity_poly.pdbx_seq_one_letter_code
_entity_poly.pdbx_strand_id
1 'polypeptide(L)'
;MTHIETILRTIERELIRTYAVLDAWFDEEPGVLQYLPAGGGRCCSQMLEQLMHANGNLLSSIEMACREARTRAAEAAVAHTTDWSRYAQLEAVAQERCMHTVHTSAATQTLSHDDVRSRMRMQLGTCLEHLDVLCHGEGTLYKITLPLQEPLTLDVYQHLYFLAHFGRSHVPMLEENKAEFALLGRNLN
;
A
#
# COMPACT_ATOMS: atom_id res chain seq x y z
N MET A 1 -0.19 10.30 -23.64
CA MET A 1 0.58 10.96 -22.57
C MET A 1 -0.41 11.65 -21.65
N THR A 2 -0.25 11.51 -20.34
CA THR A 2 -1.19 12.03 -19.33
C THR A 2 -0.51 13.13 -18.52
N HIS A 3 -1.23 14.21 -18.22
CA HIS A 3 -0.73 15.32 -17.41
C HIS A 3 -0.46 14.90 -15.97
N ILE A 4 0.62 15.43 -15.40
CA ILE A 4 1.07 15.05 -14.06
C ILE A 4 0.04 15.37 -12.98
N GLU A 5 -0.69 16.48 -13.09
CA GLU A 5 -1.77 16.84 -12.17
C GLU A 5 -2.86 15.77 -12.10
N THR A 6 -3.22 15.18 -13.24
CA THR A 6 -4.19 14.08 -13.31
C THR A 6 -3.65 12.81 -12.64
N ILE A 7 -2.35 12.55 -12.78
CA ILE A 7 -1.66 11.45 -12.10
C ILE A 7 -1.70 11.66 -10.59
N LEU A 8 -1.26 12.83 -10.11
CA LEU A 8 -1.21 13.17 -8.69
C LEU A 8 -2.58 13.02 -8.03
N ARG A 9 -3.63 13.61 -8.61
CA ARG A 9 -5.02 13.48 -8.12
C ARG A 9 -5.50 12.03 -8.10
N THR A 10 -5.07 11.24 -9.08
CA THR A 10 -5.43 9.82 -9.12
C THR A 10 -4.74 9.06 -8.00
N ILE A 11 -3.44 9.26 -7.80
CA ILE A 11 -2.67 8.61 -6.74
C ILE A 11 -3.19 9.00 -5.35
N GLU A 12 -3.39 10.30 -5.11
CA GLU A 12 -3.98 10.82 -3.88
C GLU A 12 -5.30 10.12 -3.55
N ARG A 13 -6.20 10.05 -4.53
CA ARG A 13 -7.50 9.40 -4.37
C ARG A 13 -7.37 7.91 -4.07
N GLU A 14 -6.50 7.19 -4.77
CA GLU A 14 -6.31 5.75 -4.52
C GLU A 14 -5.67 5.50 -3.15
N LEU A 15 -4.69 6.32 -2.73
CA LEU A 15 -4.10 6.25 -1.38
C LEU A 15 -5.17 6.47 -0.30
N ILE A 16 -5.91 7.57 -0.37
CA ILE A 16 -6.96 7.88 0.62
C ILE A 16 -8.00 6.77 0.69
N ARG A 17 -8.46 6.27 -0.47
CA ARG A 17 -9.46 5.19 -0.54
C ARG A 17 -8.93 3.90 0.08
N THR A 18 -7.74 3.45 -0.33
CA THR A 18 -7.15 2.22 0.20
C THR A 18 -6.98 2.30 1.71
N TYR A 19 -6.36 3.38 2.21
CA TYR A 19 -6.11 3.52 3.65
C TYR A 19 -7.42 3.67 4.44
N ALA A 20 -8.45 4.32 3.89
CA ALA A 20 -9.76 4.36 4.55
C ALA A 20 -10.42 2.98 4.65
N VAL A 21 -10.34 2.15 3.60
CA VAL A 21 -10.84 0.77 3.64
C VAL A 21 -10.09 -0.05 4.68
N LEU A 22 -8.76 0.04 4.72
CA LEU A 22 -7.93 -0.66 5.71
C LEU A 22 -8.17 -0.17 7.13
N ASP A 23 -8.37 1.13 7.33
CA ASP A 23 -8.68 1.73 8.63
C ASP A 23 -10.02 1.24 9.18
N ALA A 24 -11.03 1.09 8.31
CA ALA A 24 -12.36 0.61 8.69
C ALA A 24 -12.37 -0.86 9.16
N TRP A 25 -11.41 -1.68 8.73
CA TRP A 25 -11.30 -3.06 9.20
C TRP A 25 -11.06 -3.16 10.70
N PHE A 26 -10.42 -2.16 11.33
CA PHE A 26 -10.24 -2.14 12.78
C PHE A 26 -11.53 -1.91 13.57
N ASP A 27 -12.62 -1.49 12.90
CA ASP A 27 -13.93 -1.29 13.50
C ASP A 27 -14.84 -2.56 13.40
N GLU A 28 -14.33 -3.65 12.80
CA GLU A 28 -14.99 -4.95 12.79
C GLU A 28 -15.02 -5.60 14.18
N GLU A 29 -15.91 -6.58 14.38
CA GLU A 29 -16.01 -7.24 15.67
C GLU A 29 -14.73 -8.02 16.04
N PRO A 30 -14.35 -8.08 17.33
CA PRO A 30 -13.12 -8.76 17.76
C PRO A 30 -13.03 -10.22 17.30
N GLY A 31 -14.17 -10.91 17.19
CA GLY A 31 -14.24 -12.30 16.70
C GLY A 31 -13.74 -12.43 15.25
N VAL A 32 -14.17 -11.53 14.35
CA VAL A 32 -13.71 -11.48 12.97
C VAL A 32 -12.21 -11.13 12.91
N LEU A 33 -11.77 -10.16 13.70
CA LEU A 33 -10.39 -9.70 13.71
C LEU A 33 -9.38 -10.74 14.17
N GLN A 34 -9.81 -11.64 15.06
CA GLN A 34 -8.99 -12.70 15.67
C GLN A 34 -9.26 -14.09 15.08
N TYR A 35 -10.20 -14.20 14.14
CA TYR A 35 -10.53 -15.47 13.52
C TYR A 35 -9.33 -16.06 12.78
N LEU A 36 -9.00 -17.33 13.10
CA LEU A 36 -7.99 -18.10 12.38
C LEU A 36 -8.70 -18.96 11.32
N PRO A 37 -8.41 -18.74 10.02
CA PRO A 37 -9.06 -19.51 8.96
C PRO A 37 -8.66 -20.99 9.02
N ALA A 38 -9.57 -21.88 8.64
CA ALA A 38 -9.38 -23.34 8.78
C ALA A 38 -8.18 -23.86 7.99
N GLY A 39 -7.76 -23.14 6.94
CA GLY A 39 -6.56 -23.43 6.16
C GLY A 39 -5.23 -23.16 6.88
N GLY A 40 -5.24 -22.74 8.15
CA GLY A 40 -4.02 -22.42 8.90
C GLY A 40 -3.37 -21.09 8.49
N GLY A 41 -4.16 -20.19 7.91
CA GLY A 41 -3.75 -18.84 7.55
C GLY A 41 -3.68 -17.90 8.77
N ARG A 42 -3.66 -16.60 8.50
CA ARG A 42 -3.55 -15.55 9.52
C ARG A 42 -4.91 -14.97 9.84
N CYS A 43 -5.05 -14.42 11.04
CA CYS A 43 -6.20 -13.57 11.33
C CYS A 43 -6.05 -12.19 10.70
N CYS A 44 -7.16 -11.45 10.58
CA CYS A 44 -7.16 -10.10 10.00
C CYS A 44 -6.21 -9.15 10.73
N SER A 45 -6.11 -9.27 12.06
CA SER A 45 -5.20 -8.44 12.87
C SER A 45 -3.74 -8.64 12.49
N GLN A 46 -3.31 -9.89 12.33
CA GLN A 46 -1.95 -10.23 11.89
C GLN A 46 -1.66 -9.74 10.48
N MET A 47 -2.64 -9.84 9.57
CA MET A 47 -2.52 -9.35 8.20
C MET A 47 -2.35 -7.83 8.16
N LEU A 48 -3.14 -7.08 8.92
CA LEU A 48 -3.06 -5.62 8.99
C LEU A 48 -1.74 -5.13 9.59
N GLU A 49 -1.25 -5.75 10.67
CA GLU A 49 0.06 -5.43 11.26
C GLU A 49 1.20 -5.69 10.26
N GLN A 50 1.14 -6.84 9.58
CA GLN A 50 2.12 -7.16 8.55
C GLN A 50 2.10 -6.17 7.39
N LEU A 51 0.91 -5.79 6.92
CA LEU A 51 0.75 -4.83 5.85
C LEU A 51 1.33 -3.46 6.26
N MET A 52 1.08 -3.02 7.48
CA MET A 52 1.67 -1.79 8.04
C MET A 52 3.20 -1.84 7.98
N HIS A 53 3.82 -2.96 8.37
CA HIS A 53 5.28 -3.11 8.28
C HIS A 53 5.79 -3.12 6.83
N ALA A 54 5.12 -3.86 5.94
CA ALA A 54 5.48 -3.92 4.53
C ALA A 54 5.40 -2.53 3.87
N ASN A 55 4.33 -1.78 4.16
CA ASN A 55 4.16 -0.41 3.69
C ASN A 55 5.25 0.51 4.21
N GLY A 56 5.61 0.42 5.50
CA GLY A 56 6.68 1.23 6.09
C GLY A 56 8.03 1.03 5.40
N ASN A 57 8.37 -0.23 5.07
CA ASN A 57 9.61 -0.55 4.35
C ASN A 57 9.62 0.03 2.92
N LEU A 58 8.51 -0.07 2.21
CA LEU A 58 8.35 0.54 0.88
C LEU A 58 8.45 2.05 0.95
N LEU A 59 7.72 2.67 1.89
CA LEU A 59 7.69 4.11 2.11
C LEU A 59 9.08 4.69 2.43
N SER A 60 9.90 3.96 3.19
CA SER A 60 11.27 4.38 3.49
C SER A 60 12.14 4.52 2.23
N SER A 61 11.90 3.64 1.23
CA SER A 61 12.57 3.72 -0.08
C SER A 61 12.04 4.90 -0.91
N ILE A 62 10.73 5.18 -0.80
CA ILE A 62 10.08 6.32 -1.44
C ILE A 62 10.59 7.64 -0.88
N GLU A 63 10.69 7.78 0.44
CA GLU A 63 11.22 8.98 1.10
C GLU A 63 12.62 9.36 0.61
N MET A 64 13.48 8.35 0.44
CA MET A 64 14.80 8.54 -0.16
C MET A 64 14.69 9.04 -1.61
N ALA A 65 13.85 8.40 -2.42
CA ALA A 65 13.63 8.82 -3.80
C ALA A 65 13.05 10.23 -3.92
N CYS A 66 12.15 10.64 -3.03
CA CYS A 66 11.60 11.98 -2.96
C CYS A 66 12.70 13.03 -2.73
N ARG A 67 13.62 12.77 -1.79
CA ARG A 67 14.76 13.67 -1.53
C ARG A 67 15.63 13.83 -2.76
N GLU A 68 15.98 12.72 -3.41
CA GLU A 68 16.82 12.74 -4.62
C GLU A 68 16.13 13.41 -5.82
N ALA A 69 14.83 13.17 -6.01
CA ALA A 69 14.02 13.81 -7.04
C ALA A 69 14.03 15.34 -6.91
N ARG A 70 13.91 15.86 -5.68
CA ARG A 70 13.98 17.30 -5.40
C ARG A 70 15.36 17.88 -5.69
N THR A 71 16.41 17.19 -5.28
CA THR A 71 17.79 17.62 -5.57
C THR A 71 17.99 17.76 -7.08
N ARG A 72 17.52 16.77 -7.86
CA ARG A 72 17.62 16.80 -9.34
C ARG A 72 16.77 17.90 -9.99
N ALA A 73 15.63 18.23 -9.41
CA ALA A 73 14.76 19.30 -9.93
C ALA A 73 15.44 20.68 -9.90
N ALA A 74 16.48 20.88 -9.09
CA ALA A 74 17.27 22.12 -9.09
C ALA A 74 18.12 22.29 -10.36
N GLU A 75 18.40 21.21 -11.09
CA GLU A 75 19.37 21.18 -12.18
C GLU A 75 18.76 20.69 -13.52
N ALA A 76 17.58 20.08 -13.49
CA ALA A 76 16.94 19.47 -14.65
C ALA A 76 15.51 19.98 -14.88
N ALA A 77 15.11 20.04 -16.15
CA ALA A 77 13.73 20.31 -16.53
C ALA A 77 12.81 19.17 -16.07
N VAL A 78 11.68 19.53 -15.48
CA VAL A 78 10.67 18.59 -15.00
C VAL A 78 9.70 18.23 -16.12
N ALA A 79 9.38 16.94 -16.26
CA ALA A 79 8.36 16.50 -17.20
C ALA A 79 6.96 16.76 -16.62
N HIS A 80 6.10 17.43 -17.40
CA HIS A 80 4.70 17.68 -17.00
C HIS A 80 3.72 16.61 -17.50
N THR A 81 4.24 15.60 -18.19
CA THR A 81 3.45 14.48 -18.71
C THR A 81 4.20 13.17 -18.54
N THR A 82 3.47 12.09 -18.29
CA THR A 82 4.01 10.74 -18.20
C THR A 82 3.14 9.74 -18.98
N ASP A 83 3.67 8.53 -19.18
CA ASP A 83 2.94 7.44 -19.82
C ASP A 83 2.12 6.65 -18.78
N TRP A 84 0.79 6.74 -18.89
CA TRP A 84 -0.15 6.01 -18.04
C TRP A 84 -0.06 4.49 -18.19
N SER A 85 0.37 3.99 -19.35
CA SER A 85 0.44 2.53 -19.60
C SER A 85 1.29 1.80 -18.57
N ARG A 86 2.30 2.49 -18.03
CA ARG A 86 3.20 1.99 -16.98
C ARG A 86 2.52 1.86 -15.61
N TYR A 87 1.43 2.59 -15.35
CA TYR A 87 0.65 2.51 -14.12
C TYR A 87 -0.37 1.37 -14.16
N ALA A 88 -0.96 1.11 -15.32
CA ALA A 88 -1.97 0.06 -15.49
C ALA A 88 -1.44 -1.35 -15.13
N GLN A 89 -0.14 -1.58 -15.28
CA GLN A 89 0.49 -2.86 -14.96
C GLN A 89 0.76 -3.03 -13.45
N LEU A 90 0.80 -1.94 -12.68
CA LEU A 90 1.21 -1.96 -11.27
C LEU A 90 0.19 -2.63 -10.36
N GLU A 91 -1.09 -2.68 -10.73
CA GLU A 91 -2.12 -3.36 -9.97
C GLU A 91 -1.89 -4.89 -9.96
N ALA A 92 -1.56 -5.47 -11.11
CA ALA A 92 -1.23 -6.89 -11.20
C ALA A 92 0.05 -7.22 -10.41
N VAL A 93 1.07 -6.36 -10.52
CA VAL A 93 2.33 -6.50 -9.77
C VAL A 93 2.11 -6.40 -8.26
N ALA A 94 1.24 -5.49 -7.82
CA ALA A 94 0.85 -5.35 -6.42
C ALA A 94 0.15 -6.61 -5.90
N GLN A 95 -0.74 -7.21 -6.69
CA GLN A 95 -1.41 -8.45 -6.35
C GLN A 95 -0.42 -9.61 -6.18
N GLU A 96 0.51 -9.78 -7.11
CA GLU A 96 1.54 -10.82 -7.03
C GLU A 96 2.41 -10.64 -5.77
N ARG A 97 2.83 -9.40 -5.49
CA ARG A 97 3.62 -9.08 -4.30
C ARG A 97 2.86 -9.33 -2.99
N CYS A 98 1.55 -9.07 -2.96
CA CYS A 98 0.67 -9.39 -1.83
C CYS A 98 0.76 -10.87 -1.46
N MET A 99 0.63 -11.75 -2.45
CA MET A 99 0.70 -13.20 -2.24
C MET A 99 2.04 -13.62 -1.63
N HIS A 100 3.16 -13.11 -2.14
CA HIS A 100 4.48 -13.38 -1.54
C HIS A 100 4.64 -12.88 -0.10
N THR A 101 4.06 -11.72 0.20
CA THR A 101 4.18 -11.09 1.52
C THR A 101 3.50 -11.96 2.57
N VAL A 102 2.25 -12.38 2.34
CA VAL A 102 1.46 -13.18 3.28
C VAL A 102 2.15 -14.50 3.67
N HIS A 103 2.91 -15.12 2.78
CA HIS A 103 3.57 -16.40 3.05
C HIS A 103 4.89 -16.30 3.84
N THR A 104 5.52 -15.12 3.93
CA THR A 104 6.95 -15.02 4.31
C THR A 104 7.25 -14.38 5.67
N SER A 105 6.32 -13.67 6.31
CA SER A 105 6.61 -12.91 7.55
C SER A 105 6.12 -13.60 8.81
N ALA A 106 6.93 -13.84 9.85
CA ALA A 106 6.45 -14.36 11.14
C ALA A 106 5.72 -13.30 11.99
N ALA A 107 4.62 -12.72 11.51
CA ALA A 107 3.90 -11.67 12.23
C ALA A 107 3.24 -12.23 13.50
N THR A 108 3.77 -11.88 14.67
CA THR A 108 3.37 -12.41 15.97
C THR A 108 2.26 -11.61 16.67
N GLN A 109 1.58 -10.70 15.95
CA GLN A 109 0.60 -9.75 16.48
C GLN A 109 1.13 -9.01 17.72
N THR A 110 2.21 -8.27 17.56
CA THR A 110 2.94 -7.67 18.69
C THR A 110 2.41 -6.30 19.09
N LEU A 111 1.67 -5.65 18.19
CA LEU A 111 1.16 -4.30 18.38
C LEU A 111 -0.32 -4.31 18.70
N SER A 112 -0.78 -3.29 19.43
CA SER A 112 -2.21 -3.05 19.61
C SER A 112 -2.84 -2.60 18.28
N HIS A 113 -4.15 -2.82 18.12
CA HIS A 113 -4.88 -2.31 16.96
C HIS A 113 -4.75 -0.79 16.81
N ASP A 114 -4.79 -0.05 17.91
CA ASP A 114 -4.61 1.41 17.91
C ASP A 114 -3.22 1.82 17.43
N ASP A 115 -2.16 1.09 17.82
CA ASP A 115 -0.80 1.35 17.35
C ASP A 115 -0.67 1.10 15.85
N VAL A 116 -1.22 -0.01 15.35
CA VAL A 116 -1.18 -0.33 13.91
C VAL A 116 -1.97 0.73 13.14
N ARG A 117 -3.17 1.07 13.58
CA ARG A 117 -4.04 2.08 12.97
C ARG A 117 -3.37 3.45 12.92
N SER A 118 -2.76 3.87 14.03
CA SER A 118 -2.00 5.12 14.13
C SER A 118 -0.84 5.15 13.14
N ARG A 119 -0.05 4.07 13.05
CA ARG A 119 1.07 3.97 12.10
C ARG A 119 0.62 4.01 10.65
N MET A 120 -0.46 3.33 10.29
CA MET A 120 -1.00 3.38 8.93
C MET A 120 -1.49 4.79 8.57
N ARG A 121 -2.13 5.51 9.50
CA ARG A 121 -2.52 6.91 9.30
C ARG A 121 -1.31 7.83 9.11
N MET A 122 -0.25 7.64 9.88
CA MET A 122 1.01 8.36 9.68
C MET A 122 1.61 8.07 8.28
N GLN A 123 1.63 6.81 7.85
CA GLN A 123 2.10 6.42 6.52
C GLN A 123 1.31 7.09 5.40
N LEU A 124 -0.02 7.17 5.52
CA LEU A 124 -0.85 7.92 4.57
C LEU A 124 -0.46 9.40 4.56
N GLY A 125 -0.32 10.03 5.72
CA GLY A 125 0.11 11.43 5.86
C GLY A 125 1.41 11.70 5.11
N THR A 126 2.45 10.89 5.34
CA THR A 126 3.73 10.98 4.64
C THR A 126 3.59 10.82 3.12
N CYS A 127 2.75 9.90 2.65
CA CYS A 127 2.50 9.75 1.21
C CYS A 127 1.89 11.01 0.60
N LEU A 128 0.91 11.62 1.27
CA LEU A 128 0.24 12.83 0.81
C LEU A 128 1.17 14.04 0.84
N GLU A 129 1.99 14.19 1.88
CA GLU A 129 3.04 15.21 1.96
C GLU A 129 4.03 15.09 0.80
N HIS A 130 4.42 13.88 0.41
CA HIS A 130 5.30 13.68 -0.74
C HIS A 130 4.65 14.07 -2.07
N LEU A 131 3.35 13.83 -2.25
CA LEU A 131 2.64 14.30 -3.45
C LEU A 131 2.58 15.83 -3.51
N ASP A 132 2.35 16.49 -2.38
CA ASP A 132 2.29 17.95 -2.29
C ASP A 132 3.66 18.58 -2.58
N VAL A 133 4.72 18.06 -1.96
CA VAL A 133 6.10 18.55 -2.16
C VAL A 133 6.60 18.35 -3.60
N LEU A 134 6.10 17.32 -4.29
CA LEU A 134 6.49 16.98 -5.66
C LEU A 134 5.34 17.29 -6.65
N CYS A 135 4.59 18.36 -6.43
CA CYS A 135 3.37 18.61 -7.20
C CYS A 135 3.60 19.06 -8.67
N HIS A 136 4.83 19.38 -9.07
CA HIS A 136 5.13 19.89 -10.42
C HIS A 136 5.70 18.83 -11.37
N GLY A 137 5.95 17.61 -10.88
CA GLY A 137 6.46 16.48 -11.66
C GLY A 137 7.87 16.04 -11.30
N GLU A 138 8.46 16.63 -10.26
CA GLU A 138 9.81 16.36 -9.75
C GLU A 138 10.00 14.86 -9.48
N GLY A 139 8.95 14.17 -9.02
CA GLY A 139 8.96 12.74 -8.75
C GLY A 139 9.31 11.85 -9.95
N THR A 140 9.25 12.37 -11.19
CA THR A 140 9.69 11.64 -12.40
C THR A 140 11.21 11.60 -12.57
N LEU A 141 11.96 12.47 -11.89
CA LEU A 141 13.40 12.67 -12.08
C LEU A 141 14.27 11.63 -11.36
N TYR A 142 13.70 10.86 -10.45
CA TYR A 142 14.39 9.80 -9.74
C TYR A 142 13.60 8.51 -9.80
N LYS A 143 14.32 7.39 -9.95
CA LYS A 143 13.72 6.07 -10.02
C LYS A 143 14.40 5.14 -9.04
N ILE A 144 13.61 4.29 -8.40
CA ILE A 144 14.10 3.23 -7.53
C ILE A 144 13.54 1.90 -8.01
N THR A 145 14.36 0.86 -7.90
CA THR A 145 14.01 -0.49 -8.29
C THR A 145 13.32 -1.20 -7.14
N LEU A 146 12.10 -1.67 -7.38
CA LEU A 146 11.36 -2.53 -6.46
C LEU A 146 11.95 -3.95 -6.53
N PRO A 147 12.40 -4.53 -5.40
CA PRO A 147 12.99 -5.87 -5.36
C PRO A 147 11.88 -6.93 -5.40
N LEU A 148 11.46 -7.26 -6.62
CA LEU A 148 10.56 -8.35 -6.98
C LEU A 148 11.35 -9.50 -7.61
N GLN A 149 10.68 -10.64 -7.89
CA GLN A 149 11.30 -11.72 -8.67
C GLN A 149 11.76 -11.21 -10.04
N GLU A 150 10.95 -10.38 -10.68
CA GLU A 150 11.31 -9.58 -11.85
C GLU A 150 11.42 -8.10 -11.43
N PRO A 151 12.65 -7.55 -11.25
CA PRO A 151 12.83 -6.22 -10.70
C PRO A 151 12.17 -5.14 -11.56
N LEU A 152 11.46 -4.22 -10.91
CA LEU A 152 10.72 -3.18 -11.60
C LEU A 152 11.22 -1.79 -11.18
N THR A 153 11.73 -1.01 -12.14
CA THR A 153 12.20 0.36 -11.90
C THR A 153 11.09 1.37 -12.09
N LEU A 154 10.73 2.03 -10.99
CA LEU A 154 9.61 2.95 -10.91
C LEU A 154 10.08 4.33 -10.46
N ASP A 155 9.43 5.37 -10.98
CA ASP A 155 9.56 6.72 -10.42
C ASP A 155 8.77 6.86 -9.10
N VAL A 156 8.86 8.03 -8.45
CA VAL A 156 8.22 8.24 -7.14
C VAL A 156 6.70 8.09 -7.21
N TYR A 157 6.06 8.63 -8.24
CA TYR A 157 4.60 8.57 -8.39
C TYR A 157 4.13 7.16 -8.67
N GLN A 158 4.87 6.43 -9.51
CA GLN A 158 4.62 5.02 -9.76
C GLN A 158 4.74 4.18 -8.49
N HIS A 159 5.72 4.45 -7.62
CA HIS A 159 5.83 3.79 -6.32
C HIS A 159 4.67 4.09 -5.38
N LEU A 160 4.24 5.36 -5.28
CA LEU A 160 3.10 5.73 -4.46
C LEU A 160 1.80 5.09 -4.96
N TYR A 161 1.62 5.01 -6.28
CA TYR A 161 0.51 4.28 -6.89
C TYR A 161 0.57 2.79 -6.57
N PHE A 162 1.74 2.18 -6.73
CA PHE A 162 1.97 0.78 -6.37
C PHE A 162 1.64 0.52 -4.90
N LEU A 163 2.04 1.40 -3.98
CA LEU A 163 1.76 1.28 -2.55
C LEU A 163 0.25 1.27 -2.25
N ALA A 164 -0.52 2.14 -2.89
CA ALA A 164 -1.98 2.18 -2.77
C ALA A 164 -2.64 0.87 -3.23
N HIS A 165 -2.16 0.29 -4.34
CA HIS A 165 -2.69 -0.98 -4.84
C HIS A 165 -2.22 -2.17 -4.02
N PHE A 166 -0.98 -2.16 -3.54
CA PHE A 166 -0.44 -3.20 -2.67
C PHE A 166 -1.26 -3.33 -1.38
N GLY A 167 -1.64 -2.21 -0.75
CA GLY A 167 -2.57 -2.21 0.38
C GLY A 167 -3.94 -2.79 0.01
N ARG A 168 -4.50 -2.37 -1.12
CA ARG A 168 -5.81 -2.83 -1.59
C ARG A 168 -5.86 -4.33 -1.89
N SER A 169 -4.77 -4.90 -2.42
CA SER A 169 -4.65 -6.33 -2.73
C SER A 169 -4.82 -7.26 -1.52
N HIS A 170 -4.70 -6.76 -0.30
CA HIS A 170 -4.92 -7.54 0.93
C HIS A 170 -6.41 -7.62 1.32
N VAL A 171 -7.26 -6.71 0.82
CA VAL A 171 -8.68 -6.64 1.21
C VAL A 171 -9.45 -7.93 0.94
N PRO A 172 -9.32 -8.60 -0.23
CA PRO A 172 -10.01 -9.87 -0.48
C PRO A 172 -9.73 -10.93 0.58
N MET A 173 -8.51 -10.97 1.12
CA MET A 173 -8.13 -11.95 2.15
C MET A 173 -8.78 -11.65 3.51
N LEU A 174 -8.96 -10.36 3.84
CA LEU A 174 -9.71 -9.95 5.02
C LEU A 174 -11.19 -10.31 4.86
N GLU A 175 -11.75 -10.12 3.67
CA GLU A 175 -13.12 -10.48 3.32
C GLU A 175 -13.35 -12.00 3.39
N GLU A 176 -12.41 -12.80 2.89
CA GLU A 176 -12.44 -14.26 2.97
C GLU A 176 -12.49 -14.75 4.42
N ASN A 177 -11.62 -14.22 5.29
CA ASN A 177 -11.63 -14.53 6.72
C ASN A 177 -12.97 -14.19 7.38
N LYS A 178 -13.52 -13.01 7.07
CA LYS A 178 -14.82 -12.58 7.60
C LYS A 178 -15.96 -13.48 7.12
N ALA A 179 -15.94 -13.88 5.85
CA ALA A 179 -16.94 -14.78 5.27
C ALA A 179 -16.90 -16.17 5.91
N GLU A 180 -15.70 -16.73 6.11
CA GLU A 180 -15.52 -18.02 6.76
C GLU A 180 -15.99 -17.99 8.23
N PHE A 181 -15.65 -16.94 8.98
CA PHE A 181 -16.14 -16.74 10.35
C PHE A 181 -17.68 -16.70 10.42
N ALA A 182 -18.33 -15.99 9.50
CA ALA A 182 -19.79 -15.91 9.45
C ALA A 182 -20.46 -17.26 9.16
N LEU A 183 -19.82 -18.13 8.36
CA LEU A 183 -20.32 -19.49 8.10
C LEU A 183 -20.25 -20.37 9.35
N LEU A 184 -19.21 -20.24 10.17
CA LEU A 184 -19.11 -20.97 11.44
C LEU A 184 -20.22 -20.57 12.41
N GLY A 185 -20.53 -19.27 12.53
CA GLY A 185 -21.63 -18.79 13.38
C GLY A 185 -23.02 -19.26 12.94
N ARG A 186 -23.21 -19.61 11.66
CA ARG A 186 -24.46 -20.18 11.14
C ARG A 186 -24.59 -21.68 11.36
N ASN A 187 -23.48 -22.41 11.46
CA ASN A 187 -23.47 -23.85 11.70
C ASN A 187 -23.62 -24.22 13.19
N LEU A 188 -23.56 -23.23 14.08
CA LEU A 188 -23.70 -23.39 15.54
C LEU A 188 -25.10 -23.02 16.07
N ASN A 189 -26.00 -22.55 15.20
CA ASN A 189 -27.40 -22.21 15.49
C ASN A 189 -28.35 -23.15 14.75
#